data_AF-A0A925FXV4-F1
#
_entry.id   AF-A0A925FXV4-F1
#
_cell.length_a   1.000
_cell.length_b   1.000
_cell.length_c   1.000
_cell.angle_alpha   90.00
_cell.angle_beta   90.00
_cell.angle_gamma   90.00
#
_symmetry.space_group_name_H-M   'P 1'
#
loop_
_entity.id
_entity.type
_entity.pdbx_description
1 polymer ?
#
loop_
_entity_poly.entity_id
_entity_poly.type
_entity_poly.pdbx_seq_one_letter_code
_entity_poly.pdbx_strand_id
1 'polypeptide(L)'
;AFNAPQHALLNFPNKIGADDFAGWVQERGLYYPKTWDERYRALLATSDAGEAPLRGGLLTANYGRGHYIYTSMVWYRQLRAGSPGAYRMFANMISYGNKESKK
;
A
#
# COMPACT_ATOMS: atom_id res chain seq x y z
N ALA A 1 5.93 -2.56 8.41
CA ALA A 1 7.02 -3.22 7.67
C ALA A 1 6.69 -3.32 6.19
N PHE A 2 7.71 -3.34 5.33
CA PHE A 2 7.58 -3.53 3.89
C PHE A 2 7.95 -4.97 3.52
N ASN A 3 6.97 -5.78 3.09
CA ASN A 3 7.20 -7.20 2.79
C ASN A 3 7.80 -7.44 1.40
N ALA A 4 7.70 -6.44 0.52
CA ALA A 4 8.25 -6.47 -0.83
C ALA A 4 8.80 -5.09 -1.19
N PRO A 5 9.88 -4.64 -0.52
CA PRO A 5 10.34 -3.26 -0.58
C PRO A 5 10.74 -2.79 -1.98
N GLN A 6 11.07 -3.71 -2.89
CA GLN A 6 11.43 -3.42 -4.28
C GLN A 6 10.23 -3.40 -5.23
N HIS A 7 9.01 -3.66 -4.75
CA HIS A 7 7.83 -3.71 -5.59
C HIS A 7 7.55 -2.34 -6.23
N ALA A 8 7.17 -2.31 -7.51
CA ALA A 8 7.01 -1.06 -8.26
C ALA A 8 5.97 -0.10 -7.63
N LEU A 9 4.89 -0.64 -7.06
CA LEU A 9 3.87 0.15 -6.34
C LEU A 9 4.46 0.91 -5.12
N LEU A 10 5.57 0.44 -4.54
CA LEU A 10 6.27 1.15 -3.46
C LEU A 10 7.40 2.06 -3.98
N ASN A 11 7.68 2.09 -5.28
CA ASN A 11 8.87 2.74 -5.83
C ASN A 11 8.62 3.65 -7.04
N PHE A 12 7.39 3.78 -7.52
CA PHE A 12 7.08 4.65 -8.66
C PHE A 12 5.65 5.25 -8.58
N PRO A 13 5.47 6.56 -8.84
CA PRO A 13 6.52 7.55 -9.13
C PRO A 13 7.32 7.98 -7.91
N ASN A 14 6.87 7.63 -6.70
CA ASN A 14 7.55 7.96 -5.45
C ASN A 14 8.17 6.71 -4.81
N LYS A 15 9.34 6.86 -4.19
CA LYS A 15 9.94 5.82 -3.33
C LYS A 15 9.37 5.90 -1.92
N ILE A 16 8.49 4.97 -1.56
CA ILE A 16 7.80 4.92 -0.26
C ILE A 16 8.72 4.34 0.82
N GLY A 17 8.84 5.04 1.94
CA GLY A 17 9.64 4.67 3.10
C GLY A 17 8.88 4.77 4.41
N ALA A 18 9.55 4.54 5.54
CA ALA A 18 8.94 4.59 6.86
C ALA A 18 8.34 5.98 7.18
N ASP A 19 9.01 7.05 6.73
CA ASP A 19 8.58 8.44 6.95
C ASP A 19 7.26 8.77 6.25
N ASP A 20 6.87 8.03 5.20
CA ASP A 20 5.56 8.16 4.57
C ASP A 20 4.40 7.74 5.46
N PHE A 21 4.69 7.06 6.56
CA PHE A 21 3.73 6.65 7.57
C PHE A 21 3.85 7.48 8.86
N ALA A 22 4.71 8.51 8.88
CA ALA A 22 4.82 9.43 10.00
C ALA A 22 3.59 10.36 10.09
N GLY A 23 3.21 10.72 11.32
CA GLY A 23 2.07 11.62 11.56
C GLY A 23 0.71 11.06 11.15
N TRP A 24 0.59 9.74 11.03
CA TRP A 24 -0.68 9.08 10.70
C TRP A 24 -1.75 9.43 11.73
N VAL A 25 -2.94 9.81 11.26
CA VAL A 25 -4.05 10.17 12.15
C VAL A 25 -4.99 8.98 12.36
N GLN A 26 -5.36 8.70 13.61
CA GLN A 26 -6.28 7.60 13.97
C GLN A 26 -5.76 6.22 13.53
N GLU A 27 -6.66 5.24 13.31
CA GLU A 27 -6.32 3.87 12.95
C GLU A 27 -5.55 3.76 11.63
N ARG A 28 -4.72 2.72 11.44
CA ARG A 28 -3.96 2.50 10.19
C ARG A 28 -4.79 1.87 9.09
N GLY A 29 -5.64 0.92 9.44
CA GLY A 29 -6.49 0.20 8.50
C GLY A 29 -7.63 -0.51 9.22
N LEU A 30 -8.64 -0.90 8.46
CA LEU A 30 -9.83 -1.60 8.94
C LEU A 30 -10.15 -2.75 7.98
N TYR A 31 -10.79 -3.81 8.50
CA TYR A 31 -11.25 -4.94 7.70
C TYR A 31 -10.13 -5.64 6.91
N TYR A 32 -9.02 -5.97 7.59
CA TYR A 32 -7.94 -6.75 6.99
C TYR A 32 -8.47 -8.13 6.56
N PRO A 33 -8.21 -8.57 5.32
CA PRO A 33 -8.62 -9.88 4.86
C PRO A 33 -7.86 -10.96 5.63
N LYS A 34 -8.57 -11.99 6.08
CA LYS A 34 -7.93 -13.11 6.79
C LYS A 34 -7.16 -14.03 5.84
N THR A 35 -7.65 -14.19 4.63
CA THR A 35 -7.09 -15.07 3.59
C THR A 35 -7.24 -14.43 2.21
N TRP A 36 -6.35 -14.78 1.30
CA TRP A 36 -6.40 -14.41 -0.12
C TRP A 36 -5.69 -15.49 -0.95
N ASP A 37 -5.95 -15.49 -2.25
CA ASP A 37 -5.31 -16.38 -3.22
C ASP A 37 -3.79 -16.10 -3.33
N GLU A 38 -2.97 -17.12 -3.55
CA GLU A 38 -1.50 -17.02 -3.61
C GLU A 38 -0.97 -16.03 -4.65
N ARG A 39 -1.77 -15.71 -5.68
CA ARG A 39 -1.44 -14.68 -6.69
C ARG A 39 -1.31 -13.28 -6.10
N TYR A 40 -1.88 -13.03 -4.92
CA TYR A 40 -1.82 -11.74 -4.26
C TYR A 40 -0.55 -11.56 -3.43
N ARG A 41 0.14 -10.44 -3.68
CA ARG A 41 1.30 -9.99 -2.92
C ARG A 41 0.85 -8.99 -1.86
N ALA A 42 1.02 -9.33 -0.58
CA ALA A 42 0.87 -8.37 0.51
C ALA A 42 2.12 -7.49 0.65
N LEU A 43 1.99 -6.21 0.34
CA LEU A 43 3.11 -5.26 0.29
C LEU A 43 3.44 -4.63 1.65
N LEU A 44 2.41 -4.41 2.47
CA LEU A 44 2.52 -3.80 3.80
C LEU A 44 2.12 -4.80 4.89
N ALA A 45 2.79 -4.69 6.03
CA ALA A 45 2.38 -5.29 7.28
C ALA A 45 2.42 -4.26 8.42
N THR A 46 1.44 -4.29 9.30
CA THR A 46 1.29 -3.39 10.46
C THR A 46 0.99 -4.22 11.69
N SER A 47 1.53 -3.84 12.84
CA SER A 47 1.20 -4.46 14.13
C SER A 47 1.11 -3.37 15.18
N ASP A 48 0.21 -3.56 16.13
CA ASP A 48 0.29 -2.87 17.40
C ASP A 48 1.41 -3.49 18.26
N ALA A 49 1.86 -2.77 19.28
CA ALA A 49 2.97 -3.22 20.10
C ALA A 49 2.61 -4.53 20.83
N GLY A 50 3.42 -5.57 20.62
CA GLY A 50 3.20 -6.90 21.21
C GLY A 50 2.23 -7.80 20.43
N GLU A 51 1.62 -7.31 19.35
CA GLU A 51 0.73 -8.12 18.50
C GLU A 51 1.44 -8.70 17.27
N ALA A 52 0.87 -9.78 16.73
CA ALA A 52 1.35 -10.36 15.49
C ALA A 52 1.11 -9.39 14.30
N PRO A 53 2.04 -9.31 13.33
CA PRO A 53 1.86 -8.46 12.15
C PRO A 53 0.62 -8.81 11.32
N LEU A 54 -0.30 -7.85 11.21
CA LEU A 54 -1.40 -7.88 10.26
C LEU A 54 -0.88 -7.59 8.86
N ARG A 55 -1.09 -8.57 7.97
CA ARG A 55 -0.81 -8.49 6.53
C ARG A 55 -2.12 -8.24 5.80
N GLY A 56 -2.03 -7.74 4.57
CA GLY A 56 -3.20 -7.47 3.74
C GLY A 56 -3.70 -6.03 3.77
N GLY A 57 -2.99 -5.15 4.50
CA GLY A 57 -3.23 -3.70 4.45
C GLY A 57 -3.14 -3.15 3.03
N LEU A 58 -2.26 -3.73 2.22
CA LEU A 58 -2.17 -3.48 0.79
C LEU A 58 -1.81 -4.77 0.05
N LEU A 59 -2.73 -5.23 -0.78
CA LEU A 59 -2.61 -6.39 -1.64
C LEU A 59 -2.56 -5.96 -3.10
N THR A 60 -1.75 -6.63 -3.90
CA THR A 60 -1.74 -6.45 -5.36
C THR A 60 -1.60 -7.79 -6.08
N ALA A 61 -2.21 -7.91 -7.25
CA ALA A 61 -2.08 -9.06 -8.14
C ALA A 61 -2.14 -8.61 -9.59
N ASN A 62 -1.47 -9.35 -10.48
CA ASN A 62 -1.72 -9.23 -11.91
C ASN A 62 -3.02 -9.99 -12.24
N TYR A 63 -3.92 -9.35 -12.99
CA TYR A 63 -5.20 -9.95 -13.37
C TYR A 63 -5.55 -9.59 -14.80
N GLY A 64 -5.64 -10.59 -15.67
CA GLY A 64 -5.84 -10.39 -17.10
C GLY A 64 -4.75 -9.49 -17.71
N ARG A 65 -5.17 -8.39 -18.33
CA ARG A 65 -4.28 -7.39 -18.97
C ARG A 65 -3.90 -6.23 -18.05
N GLY A 66 -4.18 -6.33 -16.75
CA GLY A 66 -3.97 -5.23 -15.82
C GLY A 66 -3.61 -5.69 -14.42
N HIS A 67 -3.81 -4.77 -13.49
CA HIS A 67 -3.46 -4.96 -12.09
C HIS A 67 -4.68 -4.77 -11.21
N TYR A 68 -4.76 -5.56 -10.15
CA TYR A 68 -5.74 -5.40 -9.10
C TYR A 68 -5.02 -4.93 -7.83
N ILE A 69 -5.54 -3.88 -7.19
CA ILE A 69 -5.07 -3.37 -5.91
C ILE A 69 -6.23 -3.43 -4.92
N TYR A 70 -6.01 -4.08 -3.79
CA TYR A 70 -6.91 -4.02 -2.63
C TYR A 70 -6.17 -3.40 -1.46
N THR A 71 -6.88 -2.60 -0.66
CA THR A 71 -6.30 -1.94 0.51
C THR A 71 -7.29 -1.83 1.65
N SER A 72 -6.87 -2.28 2.84
CA SER A 72 -7.57 -2.08 4.11
C SER A 72 -7.16 -0.77 4.80
N MET A 73 -6.15 -0.07 4.29
CA MET A 73 -5.69 1.20 4.87
C MET A 73 -6.78 2.28 4.79
N VAL A 74 -6.93 3.08 5.85
CA VAL A 74 -7.91 4.17 5.92
C VAL A 74 -7.43 5.45 5.22
N TRP A 75 -7.11 5.34 3.93
CA TRP A 75 -6.57 6.45 3.12
C TRP A 75 -7.41 7.72 3.19
N TYR A 76 -8.74 7.59 3.21
CA TYR A 76 -9.65 8.73 3.21
C TYR A 76 -9.46 9.68 4.40
N ARG A 77 -8.98 9.19 5.55
CA ARG A 77 -8.68 10.04 6.72
C ARG A 77 -7.36 10.75 6.53
N GLN A 78 -6.35 10.04 6.04
CA GLN A 78 -5.01 10.58 5.85
C GLN A 78 -4.96 11.62 4.73
N LEU A 79 -5.65 11.35 3.62
CA LEU A 79 -5.79 12.30 2.51
C LEU A 79 -6.51 13.57 2.97
N ARG A 80 -7.61 13.44 3.73
CA ARG A 80 -8.32 14.61 4.32
C ARG A 80 -7.47 15.38 5.34
N ALA A 81 -6.63 14.68 6.09
CA ALA A 81 -5.71 15.29 7.06
C ALA A 81 -4.46 15.92 6.41
N GLY A 82 -4.30 15.85 5.09
CA GLY A 82 -3.16 16.46 4.42
C GLY A 82 -1.86 15.66 4.51
N SER A 83 -1.91 14.36 4.87
CA SER A 83 -0.70 13.54 5.06
C SER A 83 0.09 13.40 3.76
N PRO A 84 1.33 13.92 3.67
CA PRO A 84 2.11 13.88 2.44
C PRO A 84 2.40 12.46 1.95
N GLY A 85 2.67 11.53 2.88
CA GLY A 85 2.94 10.14 2.53
C GLY A 85 1.71 9.41 2.00
N ALA A 86 0.51 9.74 2.49
CA ALA A 86 -0.73 9.21 1.93
C ALA A 86 -0.95 9.67 0.48
N TYR A 87 -0.70 10.94 0.17
CA TYR A 87 -0.78 11.45 -1.21
C TYR A 87 0.24 10.78 -2.13
N ARG A 88 1.49 10.63 -1.69
CA ARG A 88 2.53 9.95 -2.46
C ARG A 88 2.17 8.49 -2.75
N MET A 89 1.64 7.79 -1.76
CA MET A 89 1.19 6.41 -1.92
C MET A 89 -0.02 6.31 -2.86
N PHE A 90 -0.97 7.23 -2.76
CA PHE A 90 -2.13 7.29 -3.64
C PHE A 90 -1.73 7.55 -5.10
N ALA A 91 -0.77 8.46 -5.33
CA ALA A 91 -0.18 8.69 -6.64
C ALA A 91 0.47 7.41 -7.20
N ASN A 92 1.23 6.67 -6.40
CA ASN A 92 1.79 5.39 -6.81
C ASN A 92 0.72 4.36 -7.21
N MET A 93 -0.40 4.29 -6.48
CA MET A 93 -1.50 3.38 -6.82
C MET A 93 -2.16 3.75 -8.15
N ILE A 94 -2.39 5.05 -8.41
CA ILE A 94 -2.97 5.53 -9.68
C ILE A 94 -2.01 5.32 -10.85
N SER A 95 -0.72 5.54 -10.64
CA SER A 95 0.31 5.37 -11.68
C SER A 95 0.73 3.91 -11.89
N TYR A 96 0.22 2.96 -11.10
CA TYR A 96 0.66 1.58 -11.17
C TYR A 96 0.32 0.96 -12.54
N GLY A 97 1.31 0.29 -13.15
CA GLY A 97 1.21 -0.21 -14.53
C GLY A 97 1.57 0.82 -15.61
N ASN A 98 1.61 2.12 -15.28
CA ASN A 98 1.94 3.20 -16.22
C ASN A 98 3.42 3.62 -16.19
N LYS A 99 4.32 2.71 -15.74
CA LYS A 99 5.75 2.98 -15.84
C LYS A 99 6.07 3.05 -17.33
N GLU A 100 6.26 4.26 -17.85
CA GLU A 100 6.40 4.50 -19.28
C GLU A 100 7.24 3.41 -19.92
N SER A 101 6.68 2.73 -20.92
CA SER A 101 7.52 2.13 -21.94
C SER A 101 8.40 3.29 -22.40
N LYS A 102 9.69 3.26 -22.07
CA LYS A 102 10.65 4.07 -22.80
C LYS A 102 10.41 3.72 -24.27
N LYS A 103 9.72 4.60 -24.99
CA LYS A 103 9.75 4.61 -26.45
C LYS A 103 11.13 5.08 -26.88
#